data_AF-A0A7S0R4Y7-F1
#
_entry.id   AF-A0A7S0R4Y7-F1
#
_cell.length_a   1.000
_cell.length_b   1.000
_cell.length_c   1.000
_cell.angle_alpha   90.00
_cell.angle_beta   90.00
_cell.angle_gamma   90.00
#
_symmetry.space_group_name_H-M   'P 1'
#
loop_
_entity.id
_entity.type
_entity.pdbx_description
1 polymer ?
#
loop_
_entity_poly.entity_id
_entity_poly.type
_entity_poly.pdbx_seq_one_letter_code
_entity_poly.pdbx_strand_id
1 'polypeptide(L)'
;RSAFRAHSTSSSSHAALTASSMDDPAVQQVLQYHEGCKHHLDRYAPGPGRLDWSSQPDPFRRYEGAPLLHLPRAGLREEAAAAAGAHAGARRKHARQEVDDE
;
A
#
# COMPACT_ATOMS: atom_id res chain seq x y z
N ARG A 1 30.94 26.58 -52.31
CA ARG A 1 30.20 25.32 -52.04
C ARG A 1 31.13 24.41 -51.25
N SER A 2 31.14 24.48 -49.92
CA SER A 2 31.97 23.63 -49.06
C SER A 2 31.06 23.01 -48.01
N ALA A 3 30.96 21.68 -48.03
CA ALA A 3 30.12 20.91 -47.13
C ALA A 3 30.87 20.71 -45.80
N PHE A 4 30.42 21.41 -44.77
CA PHE A 4 30.92 21.20 -43.40
C PHE A 4 30.29 19.92 -42.85
N ARG A 5 31.08 18.84 -42.80
CA ARG A 5 30.63 17.56 -42.23
C ARG A 5 30.75 17.66 -40.70
N ALA A 6 29.61 17.88 -40.04
CA ALA A 6 29.53 17.84 -38.59
C ALA A 6 29.74 16.41 -38.09
N HIS A 7 30.76 16.22 -37.25
CA HIS A 7 30.99 15.02 -36.45
C HIS A 7 30.65 15.36 -34.99
N SER A 8 29.48 14.94 -34.49
CA SER A 8 29.15 14.86 -33.05
C SER A 8 27.66 14.54 -32.88
N THR A 9 27.20 13.70 -31.97
CA THR A 9 27.79 13.18 -30.73
C THR A 9 27.42 11.71 -30.52
N SER A 10 28.37 10.90 -30.05
CA SER A 10 28.17 9.53 -29.55
C SER A 10 27.38 9.48 -28.23
N SER A 11 26.26 10.22 -28.13
CA SER A 11 25.32 10.21 -27.01
C SER A 11 24.16 9.24 -27.30
N SER A 12 24.47 8.09 -27.88
CA SER A 12 23.49 7.06 -28.25
C SER A 12 23.64 5.81 -27.37
N SER A 13 24.83 5.55 -26.83
CA SER A 13 25.15 4.33 -26.09
C SER A 13 24.34 4.20 -24.80
N HIS A 14 24.22 5.26 -24.00
CA HIS A 14 23.45 5.21 -22.76
C HIS A 14 21.95 5.08 -23.03
N ALA A 15 21.41 5.85 -23.97
CA ALA A 15 20.00 5.79 -24.36
C ALA A 15 19.60 4.41 -24.94
N ALA A 16 20.48 3.82 -25.76
CA ALA A 16 20.27 2.49 -26.32
C ALA A 16 20.33 1.39 -25.24
N LEU A 17 21.24 1.49 -24.26
CA LEU A 17 21.31 0.55 -23.13
C LEU A 17 20.08 0.64 -22.23
N THR A 18 19.56 1.86 -21.97
CA THR A 18 18.31 2.03 -21.23
C THR A 18 17.10 1.53 -22.00
N ALA A 19 17.05 1.73 -23.32
CA ALA A 19 15.97 1.20 -24.15
C ALA A 19 15.98 -0.33 -24.16
N SER A 20 17.16 -0.94 -24.34
CA SER A 20 17.32 -2.40 -24.23
C SER A 20 16.93 -2.96 -22.86
N SER A 21 17.17 -2.21 -21.79
CA SER A 21 16.71 -2.57 -20.44
C SER A 21 15.21 -2.39 -20.25
N MET A 22 14.57 -1.46 -20.97
CA MET A 22 13.12 -1.30 -20.93
C MET A 22 12.42 -2.44 -21.69
N ASP A 23 13.03 -2.97 -22.75
CA ASP A 23 12.50 -4.13 -23.48
C ASP A 23 12.74 -5.48 -22.75
N ASP A 24 13.43 -5.47 -21.61
CA ASP A 24 13.59 -6.65 -20.77
C ASP A 24 12.20 -7.14 -20.30
N PRO A 25 11.84 -8.43 -20.52
CA PRO A 25 10.54 -8.95 -20.12
C PRO A 25 10.24 -8.80 -18.63
N ALA A 26 11.26 -8.84 -17.75
CA ALA A 26 11.06 -8.62 -16.33
C ALA A 26 10.67 -7.16 -16.03
N VAL A 27 11.29 -6.20 -16.72
CA VAL A 27 10.96 -4.77 -16.60
C VAL A 27 9.55 -4.50 -17.13
N GLN A 28 9.20 -5.08 -18.29
CA GLN A 28 7.85 -4.97 -18.85
C GLN A 28 6.77 -5.53 -17.90
N GLN A 29 7.04 -6.66 -17.23
CA GLN A 29 6.12 -7.25 -16.25
C GLN A 29 5.87 -6.31 -15.06
N VAL A 30 6.91 -5.65 -14.56
CA VAL A 30 6.79 -4.68 -13.46
C VAL A 30 6.02 -3.44 -13.90
N LEU A 31 6.28 -2.93 -15.10
CA LEU A 31 5.55 -1.78 -15.65
C LEU A 31 4.07 -2.12 -15.84
N GLN A 32 3.74 -3.29 -16.38
CA GLN A 32 2.36 -3.73 -16.55
C GLN A 32 1.63 -3.85 -15.21
N TYR A 33 2.28 -4.41 -14.19
CA TYR A 33 1.72 -4.47 -12.83
C TYR A 33 1.50 -3.07 -12.26
N HIS A 34 2.48 -2.17 -12.39
CA HIS A 34 2.39 -0.79 -11.92
C HIS A 34 1.22 -0.04 -12.58
N GLU A 35 1.10 -0.11 -13.90
CA GLU A 35 0.01 0.52 -14.64
C GLU A 35 -1.37 -0.04 -14.25
N GLY A 36 -1.47 -1.33 -13.93
CA GLY A 36 -2.71 -1.98 -13.52
C GLY A 36 -3.17 -1.63 -12.09
N CYS A 37 -2.22 -1.37 -11.19
CA CYS A 37 -2.52 -1.18 -9.76
C CYS A 37 -2.57 0.28 -9.29
N LYS A 38 -2.07 1.25 -10.08
CA LYS A 38 -2.05 2.66 -9.67
C LYS A 38 -3.41 3.34 -9.82
N HIS A 39 -3.73 4.24 -8.90
CA HIS A 39 -4.88 5.13 -9.04
C HIS A 39 -4.52 6.34 -9.90
N HIS A 40 -5.45 6.76 -10.75
CA HIS A 40 -5.38 8.03 -11.48
C HIS A 40 -6.25 9.07 -10.78
N LEU A 41 -5.99 10.35 -11.04
CA LEU A 41 -6.79 11.45 -10.50
C LEU A 41 -8.27 11.31 -10.88
N ASP A 42 -8.55 10.88 -12.11
CA ASP A 42 -9.91 10.78 -12.64
C ASP A 42 -10.54 9.40 -12.44
N ARG A 43 -9.79 8.39 -11.99
CA ARG A 43 -10.29 7.01 -11.79
C ARG A 43 -9.42 6.16 -10.87
N TYR A 44 -10.06 5.39 -10.00
CA TYR A 44 -9.38 4.37 -9.21
C TYR A 44 -8.94 3.18 -10.08
N ALA A 45 -7.85 2.50 -9.71
CA ALA A 45 -7.47 1.20 -10.24
C ALA A 45 -8.62 0.18 -10.11
N PRO A 46 -8.74 -0.77 -11.05
CA PRO A 46 -9.71 -1.85 -10.95
C PRO A 46 -9.52 -2.68 -9.68
N GLY A 47 -10.59 -2.91 -8.94
CA GLY A 47 -10.63 -3.76 -7.75
C GLY A 47 -11.89 -4.62 -7.71
N PRO A 48 -12.03 -5.50 -6.70
CA PRO A 48 -13.14 -6.47 -6.61
C PRO A 48 -14.53 -5.84 -6.35
N GLY A 49 -14.62 -4.52 -6.21
CA GLY A 49 -15.86 -3.77 -5.98
C GLY A 49 -16.42 -3.86 -4.55
N ARG A 50 -16.23 -5.01 -3.88
CA ARG A 50 -16.57 -5.24 -2.47
C ARG A 50 -15.54 -6.18 -1.83
N LEU A 51 -15.41 -6.11 -0.51
CA LEU A 51 -14.58 -7.06 0.22
C LEU A 51 -15.40 -8.30 0.60
N ASP A 52 -14.86 -9.48 0.30
CA ASP A 52 -15.38 -10.73 0.84
C ASP A 52 -14.85 -10.93 2.26
N TRP A 53 -15.60 -10.42 3.23
CA TRP A 53 -15.27 -10.56 4.65
C TRP A 53 -15.35 -12.00 5.15
N SER A 54 -16.12 -12.86 4.46
CA SER A 54 -16.25 -14.27 4.86
C SER A 54 -14.99 -15.08 4.57
N SER A 55 -14.15 -14.62 3.64
CA SER A 55 -12.91 -15.27 3.22
C SER A 55 -11.65 -14.60 3.79
N GLN A 56 -11.75 -13.82 4.87
CA GLN A 56 -10.58 -13.17 5.46
C GLN A 56 -9.59 -14.22 6.01
N PRO A 57 -8.32 -14.23 5.57
CA PRO A 57 -7.34 -15.19 6.08
C PRO A 57 -6.95 -14.87 7.52
N ASP A 58 -6.51 -15.89 8.27
CA ASP A 58 -5.85 -15.68 9.56
C ASP A 58 -4.60 -14.79 9.35
N PRO A 59 -4.51 -13.63 10.02
CA PRO A 59 -3.38 -12.72 9.85
C PRO A 59 -2.05 -13.33 10.33
N PHE A 60 -2.09 -14.37 11.15
CA PHE A 60 -0.93 -15.08 11.65
C PHE A 60 -0.81 -16.46 11.03
N ARG A 61 0.39 -16.79 10.57
CA ARG A 61 0.70 -18.13 10.07
C ARG A 61 0.85 -19.09 11.26
N ARG A 62 0.14 -20.22 11.22
CA ARG A 62 0.36 -21.38 12.11
C ARG A 62 0.94 -22.53 11.30
N TYR A 63 1.95 -23.20 11.86
CA TYR A 63 2.53 -24.41 11.29
C TYR A 63 1.84 -25.62 11.92
N GLU A 64 1.41 -26.57 11.10
CA GLU A 64 0.81 -27.82 11.58
C GLU A 64 1.80 -28.60 12.44
N GLY A 65 1.34 -29.15 13.56
CA GLY A 65 2.18 -29.89 14.52
C GLY A 65 3.09 -29.04 15.40
N ALA A 66 3.19 -27.73 15.19
CA ALA A 66 4.00 -26.86 16.04
C ALA A 66 3.34 -26.62 17.41
N PRO A 67 4.05 -26.83 18.54
CA PRO A 67 3.50 -26.57 19.86
C PRO A 67 3.29 -25.06 20.10
N LEU A 68 2.25 -24.71 20.86
CA LEU A 68 2.01 -23.34 21.30
C LEU A 68 2.62 -23.11 22.69
N LEU A 69 3.60 -22.21 22.78
CA LEU A 69 4.22 -21.81 24.03
C LEU A 69 3.71 -20.42 24.43
N HIS A 70 3.01 -20.32 25.54
CA HIS A 70 2.56 -19.04 26.07
C HIS A 70 3.75 -18.24 26.60
N LEU A 71 3.96 -17.04 26.05
CA LEU A 71 4.97 -16.11 26.53
C LEU A 71 4.40 -15.30 27.69
N PRO A 72 5.16 -15.07 28.79
CA PRO A 72 4.73 -14.17 29.84
C PRO A 72 4.56 -12.78 29.26
N ARG A 73 3.44 -12.13 29.56
CA ARG A 73 3.22 -10.73 29.16
C ARG A 73 4.21 -9.87 29.94
N ALA A 74 5.15 -9.24 29.24
CA ALA A 74 5.94 -8.19 29.85
C ALA A 74 4.97 -7.10 30.34
N GLY A 75 5.07 -6.72 31.61
CA GLY A 75 4.34 -5.55 32.12
C GLY A 75 4.66 -4.37 31.21
N LEU A 76 3.63 -3.67 30.74
CA LEU A 76 3.84 -2.42 30.01
C LEU A 76 4.69 -1.52 30.89
N ARG A 77 5.89 -1.14 30.44
CA ARG A 77 6.65 -0.05 31.06
C ARG A 77 5.70 1.14 31.17
N GLU A 78 5.60 1.74 32.35
CA GLU A 78 4.54 2.71 32.70
C GLU A 78 4.35 3.83 31.65
N GLU A 79 5.41 4.20 30.94
CA GLU A 79 5.42 5.19 29.85
C GLU A 79 4.61 4.78 28.60
N ALA A 80 4.37 3.49 28.36
CA ALA A 80 3.59 2.99 27.22
C ALA A 80 2.08 2.84 27.50
N ALA A 81 1.68 2.74 28.77
CA ALA A 81 0.27 2.57 29.15
C ALA A 81 -0.57 3.82 28.90
N ALA A 82 0.04 5.01 28.92
CA ALA A 82 -0.64 6.29 28.64
C ALA A 82 -1.14 6.41 27.18
N ALA A 83 -0.51 5.72 26.22
CA ALA A 83 -0.86 5.82 24.79
C ALA A 83 -2.06 4.92 24.38
N ALA A 84 -2.39 3.88 25.15
CA ALA A 84 -3.41 2.89 24.78
C ALA A 84 -4.86 3.32 25.14
N GLY A 85 -5.05 4.40 25.89
CA GLY A 85 -6.37 4.85 26.39
C GLY A 85 -7.26 5.56 25.36
N ALA A 86 -6.76 5.87 24.15
CA ALA A 86 -7.46 6.78 23.24
C ALA A 86 -8.47 6.12 22.27
N HIS A 87 -8.56 4.79 22.21
CA HIS A 87 -9.45 4.08 21.26
C HIS A 87 -10.65 3.36 21.88
N ALA A 88 -11.04 3.70 23.12
CA ALA A 88 -12.33 3.26 23.67
C ALA A 88 -13.45 4.19 23.18
N GLY A 89 -14.05 3.85 22.05
CA GLY A 89 -15.20 4.56 21.47
C GLY A 89 -16.37 4.66 22.46
N ALA A 90 -16.54 5.83 23.05
CA ALA A 90 -17.70 6.14 23.89
C ALA A 90 -18.95 6.26 23.00
N ARG A 91 -19.76 5.20 22.97
CA ARG A 91 -21.13 5.25 22.43
C ARG A 91 -21.97 6.16 23.34
N ARG A 92 -22.02 7.45 23.05
CA ARG A 92 -23.01 8.36 23.64
C ARG A 92 -24.40 7.97 23.16
N LYS A 93 -25.23 7.43 24.05
CA LYS A 93 -26.67 7.31 23.83
C LYS A 93 -27.25 8.73 23.88
N HIS A 94 -27.62 9.30 22.74
CA HIS A 94 -28.45 10.49 22.73
C HIS A 94 -29.89 10.09 23.06
N ALA A 95 -30.32 10.35 24.30
CA ALA A 95 -31.72 10.49 24.62
C ALA A 95 -32.24 11.76 23.92
N ARG A 96 -33.29 11.61 23.13
CA ARG A 96 -34.06 12.71 22.54
C ARG A 96 -35.00 13.20 23.65
N GLN A 97 -34.82 14.44 24.11
CA GLN A 97 -35.83 15.14 24.91
C GLN A 97 -36.07 16.50 24.26
N GLU A 98 -37.34 16.85 24.21
CA GLU A 98 -38.00 17.88 23.41
C GLU A 98 -37.57 19.31 23.78
N VAL A 99 -37.62 20.21 22.81
CA VAL A 99 -37.47 21.64 23.02
C VAL A 99 -38.87 22.22 22.96
N ASP A 100 -39.38 22.65 24.12
CA ASP A 100 -40.55 23.52 24.23
C ASP A 100 -40.17 24.95 23.79
N ASP A 101 -41.13 25.60 23.12
CA ASP A 101 -41.08 26.95 22.56
C ASP A 101 -40.86 28.07 23.60
N GLU A 102 -40.16 29.14 23.19
CA GLU A 102 -40.59 30.55 23.36
C GLU A 102 -40.01 31.44 22.25
#